data_AF-A0A819LV56-F1
#
_entry.id   AF-A0A819LV56-F1
#
_cell.length_a   1.000
_cell.length_b   1.000
_cell.length_c   1.000
_cell.angle_alpha   90.00
_cell.angle_beta   90.00
_cell.angle_gamma   90.00
#
_symmetry.space_group_name_H-M   'P 1'
#
loop_
_entity.id
_entity.type
_entity.pdbx_description
1 polymer ?
#
loop_
_entity_poly.entity_id
_entity_poly.type
_entity_poly.pdbx_seq_one_letter_code
_entity_poly.pdbx_strand_id
1 'polypeptide(L)'
;MIRRLKGGKAKIEEMPIHDKQGKLLTNGHERLHRWSKHFRELLNVSSTVDPSIIQRISISQISPEEQKRQDKPPSLLEVEEAIRRMKSGKAPGMDGLSTDVIKAGGRALSTRLHALFVEIWEEEKTIDDW
;
A
#
# COMPACT_ATOMS: atom_id res chain seq x y z
N MET A 1 -22.88 -3.49 37.43
CA MET A 1 -23.20 -4.72 36.70
C MET A 1 -22.41 -4.72 35.40
N ILE A 2 -21.26 -5.42 35.33
CA ILE A 2 -20.35 -5.39 34.17
C ILE A 2 -20.46 -6.71 33.43
N ARG A 3 -20.90 -6.68 32.17
CA ARG A 3 -20.97 -7.87 31.31
C ARG A 3 -19.58 -8.15 30.75
N ARG A 4 -19.02 -9.30 31.12
CA ARG A 4 -17.76 -9.82 30.59
C ARG A 4 -18.05 -10.43 29.22
N LEU A 5 -17.56 -9.81 28.14
CA LEU A 5 -17.62 -10.41 26.81
C LEU A 5 -16.65 -11.59 26.79
N LYS A 6 -17.19 -12.83 26.71
CA LYS A 6 -16.38 -14.00 26.36
C LYS A 6 -16.00 -13.86 24.89
N GLY A 7 -14.75 -13.44 24.64
CA GLY A 7 -14.13 -13.60 23.33
C GLY A 7 -14.04 -15.11 23.04
N GLY A 8 -14.99 -15.63 22.26
CA GLY A 8 -14.83 -16.95 21.67
C GLY A 8 -13.59 -16.89 20.80
N LYS A 9 -12.58 -17.72 21.11
CA LYS A 9 -11.55 -18.01 20.12
C LYS A 9 -12.31 -18.63 18.95
N ALA A 10 -12.45 -17.89 17.85
CA ALA A 10 -12.80 -18.54 16.59
C ALA A 10 -11.76 -19.64 16.43
N LYS A 11 -12.19 -20.90 16.48
CA LYS A 11 -11.37 -22.00 16.05
C LYS A 11 -11.04 -21.62 14.61
N ILE A 12 -9.79 -21.28 14.33
CA ILE A 12 -9.31 -21.23 12.95
C ILE A 12 -9.33 -22.72 12.57
N GLU A 13 -10.50 -23.21 12.18
CA GLU A 13 -10.58 -24.42 11.40
C GLU A 13 -9.77 -24.08 10.16
N GLU A 14 -8.57 -24.64 10.09
CA GLU A 14 -7.70 -24.54 8.94
C GLU A 14 -8.49 -25.00 7.72
N MET A 15 -9.11 -24.03 7.02
CA MET A 15 -10.08 -24.33 5.97
C MET A 15 -9.41 -25.25 4.96
N PRO A 16 -9.91 -26.49 4.80
CA PRO A 16 -9.30 -27.42 3.89
C PRO A 16 -9.47 -26.91 2.46
N ILE A 17 -8.43 -27.05 1.64
CA ILE A 17 -8.43 -26.54 0.26
C ILE A 17 -8.37 -27.71 -0.70
N HIS A 18 -8.90 -27.56 -1.91
CA HIS A 18 -8.76 -28.60 -2.92
C HIS A 18 -7.41 -28.50 -3.64
N ASP A 19 -6.81 -29.65 -3.93
CA ASP A 19 -5.71 -29.73 -4.88
C ASP A 19 -6.21 -29.46 -6.32
N LYS A 20 -5.31 -29.55 -7.31
CA LYS A 20 -5.67 -29.26 -8.71
C LYS A 20 -6.64 -30.29 -9.30
N GLN A 21 -6.72 -31.48 -8.71
CA GLN A 21 -7.56 -32.60 -9.10
C GLN A 21 -8.89 -32.65 -8.31
N GLY A 22 -9.13 -31.68 -7.42
CA GLY A 22 -10.34 -31.63 -6.61
C GLY A 22 -10.29 -32.50 -5.35
N LYS A 23 -9.11 -32.99 -4.93
CA LYS A 23 -8.95 -33.70 -3.65
C LYS A 23 -8.81 -32.71 -2.51
N LEU A 24 -9.54 -32.94 -1.42
CA LEU A 24 -9.50 -32.10 -0.24
C LEU A 24 -8.18 -32.27 0.54
N LEU A 25 -7.49 -31.16 0.80
CA LEU A 25 -6.25 -31.07 1.57
C LEU A 25 -6.53 -30.43 2.93
N THR A 26 -6.35 -31.20 4.00
CA THR A 26 -6.56 -30.77 5.39
C THR A 26 -5.25 -30.50 6.13
N ASN A 27 -4.11 -31.01 5.62
CA ASN A 27 -2.79 -30.82 6.22
C ASN A 27 -2.20 -29.44 5.86
N GLY A 28 -1.77 -28.67 6.86
CA GLY A 28 -1.20 -27.33 6.67
C GLY A 28 -0.01 -27.26 5.70
N HIS A 29 0.89 -28.26 5.71
CA HIS A 29 2.04 -28.31 4.81
C HIS A 29 1.62 -28.57 3.35
N GLU A 30 0.67 -29.48 3.14
CA GLU A 30 0.12 -29.75 1.80
C GLU A 30 -0.64 -28.52 1.27
N ARG A 31 -1.36 -27.81 2.15
CA ARG A 31 -2.05 -26.56 1.82
C ARG A 31 -1.07 -25.49 1.37
N LEU A 32 0.01 -25.25 2.13
CA LEU A 32 1.06 -24.29 1.77
C LEU A 32 1.75 -24.65 0.46
N HIS A 33 2.06 -25.94 0.26
CA HIS A 33 2.65 -26.42 -0.99
C HIS A 33 1.72 -26.19 -2.18
N ARG A 34 0.42 -26.49 -2.03
CA ARG A 34 -0.61 -26.24 -3.06
C ARG A 34 -0.77 -24.76 -3.38
N TRP A 35 -0.70 -23.88 -2.38
CA TRP A 35 -0.70 -22.42 -2.56
C TRP A 35 0.54 -21.94 -3.31
N SER A 36 1.73 -22.39 -2.91
CA SER A 36 2.99 -22.07 -3.58
C SER A 36 2.96 -22.47 -5.06
N LYS A 37 2.50 -23.69 -5.35
CA LYS A 37 2.30 -24.16 -6.73
C LYS A 37 1.27 -23.31 -7.49
N HIS A 38 0.14 -22.99 -6.86
CA HIS A 38 -0.90 -22.17 -7.50
C HIS A 38 -0.36 -20.82 -7.95
N PHE A 39 0.25 -20.07 -7.03
CA PHE A 39 0.75 -18.73 -7.31
C PHE A 39 1.93 -18.76 -8.24
N ARG A 40 2.77 -19.81 -8.18
CA ARG A 40 3.85 -19.97 -9.15
C ARG A 40 3.29 -20.10 -10.57
N GLU A 41 2.32 -20.99 -10.77
CA GLU A 41 1.66 -21.19 -12.07
C GLU A 41 0.90 -19.94 -12.53
N LEU A 42 0.23 -19.23 -11.61
CA LEU A 42 -0.58 -18.06 -11.92
C LEU A 42 0.25 -16.81 -12.26
N LEU A 43 1.31 -16.56 -11.48
CA LEU A 43 2.06 -15.29 -11.54
C LEU A 43 3.30 -15.36 -12.43
N ASN A 44 3.88 -16.54 -12.67
CA ASN A 44 5.08 -16.70 -13.51
C ASN A 44 4.74 -17.19 -14.91
N VAL A 45 3.59 -16.76 -15.45
CA VAL A 45 3.26 -17.01 -16.86
C VAL A 45 4.10 -16.05 -17.70
N SER A 46 4.87 -16.59 -18.65
CA SER A 46 5.55 -15.78 -19.65
C SER A 46 4.50 -15.15 -20.57
N SER A 47 4.11 -13.91 -20.27
CA SER A 47 3.24 -13.13 -21.13
C SER A 47 4.08 -12.41 -22.19
N THR A 48 3.80 -12.66 -23.47
CA THR A 48 4.26 -11.77 -24.55
C THR A 48 3.31 -10.57 -24.60
N VAL A 49 3.76 -9.41 -24.14
CA VAL A 49 2.99 -8.18 -24.29
C VAL A 49 3.12 -7.73 -25.74
N ASP A 50 2.01 -7.72 -26.49
CA ASP A 50 1.98 -7.14 -27.83
C ASP A 50 2.16 -5.61 -27.72
N PRO A 51 3.22 -5.02 -28.31
CA PRO A 51 3.43 -3.57 -28.31
C PRO A 51 2.24 -2.80 -28.90
N SER A 52 1.47 -3.41 -29.80
CA SER A 52 0.27 -2.81 -30.38
C SER A 52 -0.84 -2.58 -29.34
N ILE A 53 -0.91 -3.42 -28.30
CA ILE A 53 -1.83 -3.25 -27.18
C ILE A 53 -1.42 -2.03 -26.36
N ILE A 54 -0.12 -1.85 -26.10
CA ILE A 54 0.40 -0.69 -25.36
C ILE A 54 0.06 0.61 -26.10
N GLN A 55 0.22 0.64 -27.42
CA GLN A 55 -0.12 1.80 -28.26
C GLN A 55 -1.63 2.11 -28.28
N ARG A 56 -2.49 1.10 -28.02
CA ARG A 56 -3.94 1.26 -27.91
C ARG A 56 -4.40 1.72 -26.53
N ILE A 57 -3.53 1.69 -25.51
CA ILE A 57 -3.84 2.26 -24.21
C ILE A 57 -3.93 3.78 -24.40
N SER A 58 -5.15 4.30 -24.36
CA SER A 58 -5.37 5.75 -24.33
C SER A 58 -4.93 6.27 -22.96
N ILE A 59 -3.66 6.66 -22.86
CA ILE A 59 -3.17 7.41 -21.71
C ILE A 59 -3.67 8.83 -21.91
N SER A 60 -4.56 9.30 -21.03
CA SER A 60 -4.93 10.71 -20.98
C SER A 60 -3.66 11.52 -20.78
N GLN A 61 -3.18 12.15 -21.86
CA GLN A 61 -2.03 13.03 -21.77
C GLN A 61 -2.45 14.21 -20.91
N ILE A 62 -1.78 14.37 -19.77
CA ILE A 62 -1.92 15.59 -18.99
C ILE A 62 -1.36 16.74 -19.82
N SER A 63 -1.86 17.96 -19.58
CA SER A 63 -1.37 19.10 -20.35
C SER A 63 0.13 19.32 -20.08
N PRO A 64 0.89 19.91 -21.02
CA PRO A 64 2.31 20.22 -20.79
C PRO A 64 2.55 21.03 -19.50
N GLU A 65 1.59 21.88 -19.13
CA GLU A 65 1.62 22.65 -17.89
C GLU A 65 1.48 21.75 -16.67
N GLU A 66 0.58 20.77 -16.71
CA GLU A 66 0.38 19.83 -15.60
C GLU A 66 1.57 18.87 -15.47
N GLN A 67 2.16 18.44 -16.58
CA GLN A 67 3.43 17.69 -16.57
C GLN A 67 4.52 18.49 -15.88
N LYS A 68 4.72 19.74 -16.30
CA LYS A 68 5.71 20.64 -15.69
C LYS A 68 5.42 20.95 -14.21
N ARG A 69 4.17 20.83 -13.76
CA ARG A 69 3.84 20.94 -12.32
C ARG A 69 4.25 19.69 -11.55
N GLN A 70 4.05 18.50 -12.13
CA GLN A 70 4.43 17.23 -11.52
C GLN A 70 5.94 17.00 -11.47
N ASP A 71 6.69 17.58 -12.41
CA ASP A 71 8.16 17.47 -12.44
C ASP A 71 8.88 18.34 -11.38
N LYS A 72 8.13 19.07 -10.55
CA LYS A 72 8.68 19.94 -9.49
C LYS A 72 8.57 19.27 -8.13
N PRO A 73 9.50 19.56 -7.20
CA PRO A 73 9.36 19.11 -5.83
C PRO A 73 8.07 19.68 -5.21
N PRO A 74 7.44 18.96 -4.27
CA PRO A 74 6.19 19.39 -3.66
C PRO A 74 6.40 20.70 -2.90
N SER A 75 5.45 21.64 -3.04
CA SER A 75 5.48 22.89 -2.28
C SER A 75 5.00 22.70 -0.84
N LEU A 76 5.41 23.60 0.05
CA LEU A 76 4.96 23.57 1.45
C LEU A 76 3.42 23.64 1.56
N LEU A 77 2.76 24.41 0.69
CA LEU A 77 1.30 24.52 0.67
C LEU A 77 0.64 23.20 0.27
N GLU A 78 1.22 22.46 -0.67
CA GLU A 78 0.71 21.13 -1.06
C GLU A 78 0.86 20.15 0.10
N VAL A 79 1.97 20.20 0.84
CA VAL A 79 2.19 19.37 2.04
C VAL A 79 1.18 19.72 3.14
N GLU A 80 0.98 21.00 3.44
CA GLU A 80 0.01 21.46 4.44
C GLU A 80 -1.42 21.06 4.07
N GLU A 81 -1.79 21.21 2.80
CA GLU A 81 -3.10 20.83 2.28
C GLU A 81 -3.29 19.30 2.29
N ALA A 82 -2.26 18.53 1.97
CA ALA A 82 -2.28 17.07 2.06
C ALA A 82 -2.52 16.62 3.50
N ILE A 83 -1.77 17.15 4.48
CA ILE A 83 -1.94 16.86 5.91
C ILE A 83 -3.37 17.19 6.35
N ARG A 84 -3.90 18.34 5.92
CA ARG A 84 -5.27 18.77 6.24
C ARG A 84 -6.33 17.80 5.69
N ARG A 85 -6.13 17.29 4.47
CA ARG A 85 -7.04 16.35 3.78
C ARG A 85 -7.00 14.92 4.33
N MET A 86 -6.00 14.54 5.11
CA MET A 86 -5.91 13.20 5.70
C MET A 86 -7.17 12.88 6.53
N LYS A 87 -7.61 11.62 6.51
CA LYS A 87 -8.75 11.19 7.35
C LYS A 87 -8.29 10.99 8.79
N SER A 88 -9.02 11.55 9.74
CA SER A 88 -8.81 11.36 11.18
C SER A 88 -9.35 10.01 11.67
N GLY A 89 -8.91 9.56 12.85
CA GLY A 89 -9.37 8.29 13.45
C GLY A 89 -8.85 7.04 12.73
N LYS A 90 -7.75 7.15 11.99
CA LYS A 90 -7.02 5.99 11.46
C LYS A 90 -6.09 5.44 12.55
N ALA A 91 -5.97 4.12 12.62
CA ALA A 91 -5.01 3.48 13.51
C ALA A 91 -3.57 3.92 13.12
N PRO A 92 -2.68 4.14 14.10
CA PRO A 92 -1.28 4.45 13.83
C PRO A 92 -0.57 3.29 13.14
N GLY A 93 0.50 3.60 12.40
CA GLY A 93 1.39 2.60 11.83
C GLY A 93 2.29 1.94 12.89
N MET A 94 3.25 1.14 12.43
CA MET A 94 4.29 0.56 13.29
C MET A 94 5.16 1.64 13.96
N ASP A 95 5.26 2.79 13.30
CA ASP A 95 5.90 4.02 13.79
C ASP A 95 5.16 4.68 14.97
N GLY A 96 3.94 4.22 15.29
CA GLY A 96 3.12 4.79 16.35
C GLY A 96 2.50 6.15 16.03
N LEU A 97 2.67 6.67 14.80
CA LEU A 97 2.16 7.98 14.40
C LEU A 97 0.75 7.85 13.83
N SER A 98 -0.21 8.54 14.45
CA SER A 98 -1.57 8.64 13.91
C SER A 98 -1.72 9.89 13.04
N THR A 99 -2.74 9.87 12.18
CA THR A 99 -3.08 11.05 11.36
C THR A 99 -3.44 12.27 12.21
N ASP A 100 -3.97 12.05 13.41
CA ASP A 100 -4.30 13.12 14.36
C ASP A 100 -3.05 13.75 14.99
N VAL A 101 -2.00 12.95 15.26
CA VAL A 101 -0.68 13.46 15.70
C VAL A 101 -0.04 14.30 14.60
N ILE A 102 -0.07 13.82 13.35
CA ILE A 102 0.49 14.56 12.21
C ILE A 102 -0.23 15.90 12.02
N LYS A 103 -1.57 15.92 12.10
CA LYS A 103 -2.33 17.16 12.02
C LYS A 103 -2.05 18.11 13.18
N ALA A 104 -1.89 17.59 14.41
CA ALA A 104 -1.60 18.39 15.59
C ALA A 104 -0.20 19.04 15.55
N GLY A 105 0.75 18.47 14.81
CA GLY A 105 2.10 19.03 14.64
C GLY A 105 2.15 20.39 13.94
N GLY A 106 1.06 20.80 13.27
CA GLY A 106 0.90 22.12 12.68
C GLY A 106 2.03 22.51 11.72
N ARG A 107 2.31 23.82 11.64
CA ARG A 107 3.28 24.37 10.67
C ARG A 107 4.73 23.92 10.91
N ALA A 108 5.09 23.66 12.16
CA ALA A 108 6.43 23.19 12.50
C ALA A 108 6.69 21.80 11.90
N LEU A 109 5.71 20.90 12.01
CA LEU A 109 5.82 19.56 11.41
C LEU A 109 5.73 19.61 9.89
N SER A 110 4.80 20.39 9.32
CA SER A 110 4.68 20.50 7.85
C SER A 110 5.96 21.02 7.21
N THR A 111 6.64 21.98 7.85
CA THR A 111 7.92 22.52 7.36
C THR A 111 9.03 21.46 7.36
N ARG A 112 9.10 20.62 8.40
CA ARG A 112 10.08 19.52 8.46
C ARG A 112 9.79 18.43 7.43
N LEU A 113 8.52 18.04 7.28
CA LEU A 113 8.11 17.06 6.29
C LEU A 113 8.37 17.57 4.87
N HIS A 114 8.09 18.84 4.59
CA HIS A 114 8.40 19.46 3.30
C HIS A 114 9.90 19.42 2.99
N ALA A 115 10.77 19.78 3.95
CA ALA A 115 12.21 19.70 3.75
C ALA A 115 12.67 18.28 3.40
N LEU A 116 12.15 17.28 4.12
CA LEU A 116 12.43 15.87 3.85
C LEU A 116 11.94 15.44 2.45
N PHE A 117 10.73 15.84 2.05
CA PHE A 117 10.19 15.47 0.74
C PHE A 117 10.96 16.12 -0.42
N VAL A 118 11.41 17.35 -0.25
CA VAL A 118 12.28 18.04 -1.23
C VAL A 118 13.62 17.31 -1.34
N GLU A 119 14.24 16.95 -0.22
CA GLU A 119 15.51 16.21 -0.20
C GLU A 119 15.38 14.84 -0.90
N ILE A 120 14.34 14.07 -0.59
CA ILE A 120 14.08 12.77 -1.25
C ILE A 120 13.83 12.96 -2.76
N TRP A 121 13.13 14.02 -3.14
CA TRP A 121 12.85 14.32 -4.54
C TRP A 121 14.11 14.69 -5.32
N GLU A 122 15.01 15.48 -4.73
CA GLU A 122 16.24 15.95 -5.38
C GLU A 122 17.33 14.88 -5.42
N GLU A 123 17.48 14.09 -4.36
CA GLU A 123 18.53 13.07 -4.24
C GLU A 123 18.14 11.72 -4.81
N GLU A 124 16.85 11.52 -5.11
CA GLU A 124 16.25 10.24 -5.54
C GLU A 124 16.59 9.06 -4.61
N LYS A 125 16.87 9.35 -3.33
CA LYS A 125 17.21 8.37 -2.30
C LYS A 125 16.17 8.41 -1.20
N THR A 126 15.64 7.24 -0.88
CA THR A 126 14.71 7.06 0.24
C THR A 126 15.48 6.58 1.47
N ILE A 127 14.80 6.57 2.63
CA ILE A 127 15.30 5.81 3.78
C ILE A 127 15.43 4.33 3.39
N ASP A 128 16.47 3.67 3.90
CA ASP A 128 16.84 2.31 3.51
C ASP A 128 15.91 1.22 4.08
N ASP A 129 14.88 1.56 4.89
CA ASP A 129 13.91 0.60 5.46
C ASP A 129 12.55 1.26 5.78
N TRP A 130 11.46 0.46 5.73
CA TRP A 130 10.07 0.81 6.07
C TRP A 130 9.53 0.01 7.26
#